data_AF-A0A0R3TVV7-F1
#
_entry.id   AF-A0A0R3TVV7-F1
#
_cell.length_a   1.000
_cell.length_b   1.000
_cell.length_c   1.000
_cell.angle_alpha   90.00
_cell.angle_beta   90.00
_cell.angle_gamma   90.00
#
_symmetry.space_group_name_H-M   'P 1'
#
loop_
_entity.id
_entity.type
_entity.pdbx_description
1 polymer ?
#
loop_
_entity_poly.entity_id
_entity_poly.type
_entity_poly.pdbx_seq_one_letter_code
_entity_poly.pdbx_strand_id
1 'polypeptide(L)'
;MIRCAKKTIPRGKTKHYLLFWSKHLEELKRKRDAVRNTADQTGRTEDVKAWRRQSAVLRQANLQAKRTSFDKLISNINYQSDSQRTFKSLRNLQDNRERPKKEAICLNKNCLPPTPR
;
A
#
# COMPACT_ATOMS: atom_id res chain seq x y z
N MET A 1 2.51 -20.69 -17.06
CA MET A 1 2.48 -19.21 -17.20
C MET A 1 2.51 -18.41 -15.88
N ILE A 2 1.76 -18.78 -14.84
CA ILE A 2 1.67 -18.03 -13.56
C ILE A 2 3.04 -17.79 -12.86
N ARG A 3 3.99 -18.73 -12.98
CA ARG A 3 5.32 -18.65 -12.34
C ARG A 3 6.14 -17.46 -12.84
N CYS A 4 6.04 -17.12 -14.13
CA CYS A 4 6.75 -15.99 -14.73
C CYS A 4 6.14 -14.67 -14.26
N ALA A 5 4.81 -14.50 -14.33
CA ALA A 5 4.13 -13.29 -13.87
C ALA A 5 4.41 -12.97 -12.39
N LYS A 6 4.48 -13.99 -11.53
CA LYS A 6 4.86 -13.81 -10.11
C LYS A 6 6.31 -13.35 -9.91
N LYS A 7 7.23 -13.71 -10.81
CA LYS A 7 8.63 -13.23 -10.80
C LYS A 7 8.76 -11.81 -11.34
N THR A 8 7.97 -11.47 -12.37
CA THR A 8 8.16 -10.25 -13.15
C THR A 8 7.36 -9.06 -12.63
N ILE A 9 6.18 -9.27 -12.04
CA ILE A 9 5.34 -8.16 -11.55
C ILE A 9 5.87 -7.68 -10.20
N PRO A 10 6.34 -6.43 -10.07
CA PRO A 10 6.80 -5.90 -8.80
C PRO A 10 5.63 -5.82 -7.82
N ARG A 11 5.70 -6.66 -6.77
CA ARG A 11 4.77 -6.58 -5.65
C ARG A 11 5.17 -5.36 -4.83
N GLY A 12 4.50 -4.23 -5.07
CA GLY A 12 4.79 -2.98 -4.38
C GLY A 12 5.02 -3.17 -2.87
N LYS A 13 6.05 -2.52 -2.33
CA LYS A 13 6.42 -2.65 -0.91
C LYS A 13 5.29 -2.08 -0.05
N THR A 14 4.64 -2.93 0.74
CA THR A 14 3.64 -2.49 1.72
C THR A 14 4.37 -2.09 3.00
N LYS A 15 4.42 -0.79 3.30
CA LYS A 15 4.98 -0.30 4.57
C LYS A 15 3.93 -0.40 5.68
N HIS A 16 4.32 -1.00 6.80
CA HIS A 16 3.55 -0.96 8.04
C HIS A 16 3.92 0.32 8.78
N TYR A 17 3.15 1.38 8.59
CA TYR A 17 3.30 2.60 9.38
C TYR A 17 2.73 2.35 10.77
N LEU A 18 3.61 2.11 11.76
CA LEU A 18 3.23 1.79 13.15
C LEU A 18 2.23 2.78 13.74
N LEU A 19 2.30 4.06 13.35
CA LEU A 19 1.48 5.15 13.90
C LEU A 19 -0.03 4.96 13.73
N PHE A 20 -0.50 4.20 12.73
CA PHE A 20 -1.94 4.00 12.52
C PHE A 20 -2.33 2.55 12.22
N TRP A 21 -1.38 1.60 12.20
CA TRP A 21 -1.67 0.21 11.88
C TRP A 21 -2.25 -0.54 13.08
N SER A 22 -3.56 -0.79 13.06
CA SER A 22 -4.28 -1.51 14.11
C SER A 22 -4.55 -2.97 13.74
N LYS A 23 -4.85 -3.81 14.74
CA LYS A 23 -5.30 -5.20 14.54
C LYS A 23 -6.51 -5.28 13.59
N HIS A 24 -7.43 -4.32 13.71
CA HIS A 24 -8.60 -4.23 12.83
C HIS A 24 -8.24 -4.03 11.35
N LEU A 25 -7.29 -3.13 11.06
CA LEU A 25 -6.79 -2.93 9.69
C LEU A 25 -6.10 -4.18 9.15
N GLU A 26 -5.42 -4.91 10.01
CA GLU A 26 -4.76 -6.15 9.63
C GLU A 26 -5.76 -7.26 9.29
N GLU A 27 -6.83 -7.40 10.06
CA GLU A 27 -7.92 -8.33 9.75
C GLU A 27 -8.60 -7.98 8.43
N LEU A 28 -8.90 -6.71 8.17
CA LEU A 28 -9.45 -6.26 6.89
C LEU A 28 -8.50 -6.57 5.72
N LYS A 29 -7.20 -6.41 5.92
CA LYS A 29 -6.19 -6.77 4.92
C LYS A 29 -6.19 -8.27 4.65
N ARG A 30 -6.23 -9.10 5.69
CA ARG A 30 -6.28 -10.57 5.57
C ARG A 30 -7.53 -11.02 4.82
N LYS A 31 -8.70 -10.47 5.15
CA LYS A 31 -9.97 -10.75 4.44
C LYS A 31 -9.86 -10.40 2.95
N ARG A 32 -9.33 -9.23 2.61
CA ARG A 32 -9.13 -8.80 1.21
C ARG A 32 -8.14 -9.68 0.47
N ASP A 33 -7.04 -10.09 1.13
CA ASP A 33 -6.04 -10.98 0.53
C ASP A 33 -6.59 -12.40 0.30
N ALA A 34 -7.42 -12.92 1.20
CA ALA A 34 -8.13 -14.19 1.00
C ALA A 34 -9.04 -14.12 -0.23
N VAL A 35 -9.89 -13.09 -0.33
CA VAL A 35 -10.79 -12.89 -1.49
C VAL A 35 -10.01 -12.69 -2.79
N ARG A 36 -8.85 -12.00 -2.74
CA ARG A 36 -7.96 -11.89 -3.91
C ARG A 36 -7.45 -13.25 -4.37
N ASN A 37 -6.97 -14.07 -3.43
CA ASN A 37 -6.43 -15.39 -3.78
C ASN A 37 -7.50 -16.28 -4.43
N THR A 38 -8.74 -16.21 -3.95
CA THR A 38 -9.89 -16.89 -4.56
C THR A 38 -10.16 -16.35 -5.97
N ALA A 39 -10.24 -15.02 -6.14
CA ALA A 39 -10.47 -14.41 -7.45
C ALA A 39 -9.36 -14.76 -8.47
N ASP A 40 -8.10 -14.80 -8.04
CA ASP A 40 -6.95 -15.19 -8.87
C ASP A 40 -6.98 -16.66 -9.30
N GLN A 41 -7.59 -17.54 -8.48
CA GLN A 41 -7.73 -18.97 -8.78
C GLN A 41 -8.91 -19.26 -9.70
N THR A 42 -10.07 -18.65 -9.39
CA THR A 42 -11.35 -18.99 -10.02
C THR A 42 -11.60 -18.18 -11.30
N GLY A 43 -11.09 -16.95 -11.38
CA GLY A 43 -11.23 -16.09 -12.56
C GLY A 43 -12.66 -15.61 -12.87
N ARG A 44 -13.65 -15.93 -12.02
CA ARG A 44 -15.05 -15.50 -12.21
C ARG A 44 -15.20 -14.00 -11.94
N THR A 45 -16.07 -13.35 -12.70
CA THR A 45 -16.33 -11.92 -12.58
C THR A 45 -16.95 -11.54 -11.23
N GLU A 46 -17.71 -12.45 -10.61
CA GLU A 46 -18.31 -12.26 -9.29
C GLU A 46 -17.24 -12.15 -8.19
N ASP A 47 -16.25 -13.03 -8.21
CA ASP A 47 -15.13 -13.01 -7.26
C ASP A 47 -14.29 -11.74 -7.41
N VAL A 48 -14.09 -11.27 -8.66
CA VAL A 48 -13.43 -10.00 -8.93
C VAL A 48 -14.24 -8.80 -8.38
N LYS A 49 -15.58 -8.82 -8.52
CA LYS A 49 -16.45 -7.79 -7.92
C LYS A 49 -16.35 -7.82 -6.39
N ALA A 50 -16.37 -9.00 -5.77
CA ALA A 50 -16.20 -9.14 -4.32
C ALA A 50 -14.84 -8.61 -3.85
N TRP A 51 -13.76 -8.93 -4.57
CA TRP A 51 -12.41 -8.42 -4.29
C TRP A 51 -12.35 -6.89 -4.38
N ARG A 52 -12.98 -6.28 -5.39
CA ARG A 52 -13.04 -4.82 -5.55
C ARG A 52 -13.78 -4.15 -4.38
N ARG A 53 -14.90 -4.71 -3.94
CA ARG A 53 -15.66 -4.22 -2.76
C ARG A 53 -14.80 -4.27 -1.49
N GLN A 54 -14.18 -5.41 -1.21
CA GLN A 54 -13.25 -5.56 -0.07
C GLN A 54 -12.06 -4.61 -0.14
N SER A 55 -11.53 -4.38 -1.35
CA SER A 55 -10.44 -3.44 -1.56
C SER A 55 -10.85 -1.99 -1.30
N ALA A 56 -12.09 -1.60 -1.66
CA ALA A 56 -12.62 -0.28 -1.36
C ALA A 56 -12.79 -0.06 0.14
N VAL A 57 -13.36 -1.04 0.86
CA VAL A 57 -13.51 -1.00 2.33
C VAL A 57 -12.15 -0.83 3.02
N LEU A 58 -11.15 -1.62 2.63
CA LEU A 58 -9.81 -1.50 3.19
C LEU A 58 -9.16 -0.14 2.91
N ARG A 59 -9.34 0.41 1.70
CA ARG A 59 -8.84 1.75 1.35
C ARG A 59 -9.50 2.83 2.21
N GLN A 60 -10.81 2.76 2.41
CA GLN A 60 -11.55 3.70 3.25
C GLN A 60 -11.08 3.63 4.70
N ALA A 61 -10.98 2.42 5.28
CA ALA A 61 -10.49 2.24 6.64
C ALA A 61 -9.04 2.73 6.81
N ASN A 62 -8.19 2.51 5.81
CA ASN A 62 -6.80 2.99 5.83
C ASN A 62 -6.73 4.52 5.82
N LEU A 63 -7.54 5.17 4.98
CA LEU A 63 -7.62 6.63 4.94
C LEU A 63 -8.15 7.20 6.24
N GLN A 64 -9.19 6.60 6.82
CA GLN A 64 -9.76 7.04 8.09
C GLN A 64 -8.76 6.88 9.24
N ALA A 65 -8.08 5.74 9.35
CA ALA A 65 -7.07 5.51 10.38
C ALA A 65 -5.91 6.51 10.28
N LYS A 66 -5.48 6.85 9.06
CA LYS A 66 -4.47 7.89 8.84
C LYS A 66 -4.96 9.25 9.35
N ARG A 67 -6.17 9.66 8.97
CA ARG A 67 -6.77 10.93 9.41
C ARG A 67 -6.87 11.00 10.92
N THR A 68 -7.48 10.00 11.56
CA THR A 68 -7.63 9.99 13.03
C THR A 68 -6.30 9.98 13.77
N SER A 69 -5.29 9.25 13.25
CA SER A 69 -3.95 9.28 13.84
C SER A 69 -3.29 10.65 13.73
N PHE A 70 -3.54 11.37 12.63
CA PHE A 70 -3.03 12.71 12.40
C PHE A 70 -3.76 13.74 13.25
N ASP A 71 -5.10 13.69 13.30
CA ASP A 71 -5.91 14.58 14.12
C ASP A 71 -5.52 14.49 15.61
N LYS A 72 -5.29 13.25 16.10
CA LYS A 72 -4.79 13.00 17.46
C LYS A 72 -3.37 13.55 17.68
N LEU A 73 -2.52 13.49 16.65
CA LEU A 73 -1.18 14.07 16.72
C LEU A 73 -1.26 15.61 16.82
N ILE A 74 -2.09 16.24 15.98
CA ILE A 74 -2.28 17.70 15.98
C ILE A 74 -2.87 18.17 17.31
N SER A 75 -3.87 17.46 17.86
CA SER A 75 -4.50 17.84 19.13
C SER A 75 -3.56 17.76 20.34
N ASN A 76 -2.48 16.98 20.25
CA ASN A 76 -1.54 16.72 21.35
C ASN A 76 -0.18 17.41 21.16
N ILE A 77 0.06 18.09 20.05
CA ILE A 77 1.35 18.77 19.79
C ILE A 77 1.38 20.10 20.53
N ASN A 78 2.47 20.33 21.27
CA ASN A 78 2.87 21.66 21.68
C ASN A 78 4.08 22.09 20.83
N TYR A 79 3.88 23.06 19.93
CA TYR A 79 4.90 23.49 18.98
C TYR A 79 6.18 24.04 19.64
N GLN A 80 6.10 24.54 20.87
CA GLN A 80 7.24 25.11 21.58
C GLN A 80 8.17 24.03 22.14
N SER A 81 7.61 22.93 22.65
CA SER A 81 8.37 21.80 23.21
C SER A 81 8.65 20.68 22.18
N ASP A 82 7.73 20.43 21.26
CA ASP A 82 7.72 19.26 20.37
C ASP A 82 8.09 19.58 18.91
N SER A 83 8.68 20.75 18.64
CA SER A 83 9.06 21.19 17.29
C SER A 83 9.84 20.11 16.53
N GLN A 84 10.91 19.56 17.12
CA GLN A 84 11.73 18.52 16.48
C GLN A 84 10.97 17.22 16.22
N ARG A 85 10.13 16.78 17.17
CA ARG A 85 9.32 15.56 17.04
C ARG A 85 8.30 15.71 15.91
N THR A 86 7.71 16.90 15.79
CA THR A 86 6.74 17.26 14.75
C THR A 86 7.38 17.24 13.37
N PHE A 87 8.55 17.89 13.21
CA PHE A 87 9.31 17.88 11.95
C PHE A 87 9.74 16.46 11.54
N LYS A 88 10.17 15.60 12.48
CA LYS A 88 10.53 14.20 12.19
C LYS A 88 9.32 13.39 11.72
N SER A 89 8.15 13.61 12.33
CA SER A 89 6.90 12.95 11.96
C SER A 89 6.44 13.36 10.54
N LEU A 90 6.48 14.65 10.23
CA LEU A 90 6.19 15.18 8.89
C LEU A 90 7.15 14.63 7.84
N ARG A 91 8.45 14.51 8.16
CA ARG A 91 9.44 13.90 7.26
C ARG A 91 9.18 12.42 6.97
N ASN A 92 8.63 11.67 7.93
CA ASN A 92 8.26 10.27 7.73
C ASN A 92 6.98 10.11 6.90
N LEU A 93 6.10 11.13 6.92
CA LEU A 93 4.87 11.18 6.13
C LEU A 93 5.12 11.63 4.68
N GLN A 94 6.07 12.55 4.47
CA GLN A 94 6.51 12.92 3.14
C GLN A 94 7.28 11.74 2.53
N ASP A 95 6.63 11.02 1.62
CA ASP A 95 7.17 9.85 0.91
C ASP A 95 8.20 10.30 -0.16
N ASN A 96 9.17 11.13 0.23
CA ASN A 96 10.22 11.68 -0.64
C ASN A 96 11.28 10.64 -1.04
N ARG A 97 11.02 9.34 -0.87
CA ARG A 97 11.92 8.32 -1.44
C ARG A 97 11.65 8.27 -2.93
N GLU A 98 12.73 8.38 -3.71
CA GLU A 98 12.72 8.31 -5.17
C GLU A 98 11.63 7.36 -5.67
N ARG A 99 10.80 7.84 -6.62
CA ARG A 99 9.92 6.94 -7.37
C ARG A 99 10.79 5.77 -7.82
N PRO A 100 10.39 4.50 -7.57
CA PRO A 100 11.13 3.38 -8.11
C PRO A 100 11.29 3.61 -9.61
N LYS A 101 12.54 3.75 -10.05
CA LYS A 101 12.87 3.90 -11.47
C LYS A 101 12.24 2.69 -12.17
N LYS A 102 11.54 2.94 -13.30
CA LYS A 102 11.05 1.84 -14.15
C LYS A 102 12.28 1.18 -14.75
N GLU A 103 12.87 0.25 -14.02
CA GLU A 103 13.92 -0.61 -14.58
C GLU A 103 13.31 -1.43 -15.71
N ALA A 104 14.06 -1.60 -16.80
CA ALA A 104 13.63 -2.41 -17.92
C ALA A 104 13.35 -3.84 -17.41
N ILE A 105 12.20 -4.37 -17.78
CA ILE A 105 11.88 -5.77 -17.50
C ILE A 105 12.75 -6.60 -18.44
N CYS A 106 13.81 -7.20 -17.89
CA CYS A 106 14.67 -8.11 -18.63
C CYS A 106 14.21 -9.56 -18.41
N LEU A 107 13.81 -10.22 -19.50
CA LEU A 107 13.53 -11.66 -19.56
C LEU A 107 14.60 -12.29 -20.46
N ASN A 108 15.42 -13.18 -19.89
CA ASN A 108 16.48 -13.92 -20.62
C ASN A 108 17.29 -13.05 -21.59
N LYS A 109 18.17 -12.19 -21.05
CA LYS A 109 19.08 -11.29 -21.80
C LYS A 109 18.42 -10.28 -22.75
N ASN A 110 17.11 -10.35 -22.96
CA ASN A 110 16.37 -9.40 -23.76
C ASN A 110 15.62 -8.44 -22.83
N CYS A 111 16.00 -7.17 -22.85
CA CYS A 111 15.38 -6.10 -22.09
C CYS A 111 14.38 -5.36 -22.99
N LEU A 112 13.10 -5.33 -22.60
CA LEU A 112 12.11 -4.50 -23.28
C LEU A 112 12.34 -3.03 -22.89
N PRO A 113 12.44 -2.11 -23.86
CA PRO A 113 12.63 -0.70 -23.56
C PRO A 113 11.42 -0.15 -22.79
N PRO A 114 11.63 0.74 -21.80
CA PRO A 114 10.51 1.41 -21.15
C PRO A 114 9.75 2.23 -22.19
N THR A 115 8.42 2.07 -22.24
CA THR A 115 7.57 2.81 -23.18
C THR A 115 7.68 4.33 -22.93
N PRO A 116 8.05 5.13 -23.96
CA PRO A 116 7.92 6.58 -23.89
C PRO A 116 6.44 6.98 -23.95
N ARG A 117 6.12 8.16 -23.41
CA ARG A 117 4.76 8.72 -23.44
C ARG A 117 4.39 9.20 -24.83
#